data_AF-A0A1M6Q3R7-F1
#
_entry.id   AF-A0A1M6Q3R7-F1
#
_cell.length_a   1.000
_cell.length_b   1.000
_cell.length_c   1.000
_cell.angle_alpha   90.00
_cell.angle_beta   90.00
_cell.angle_gamma   90.00
#
_symmetry.space_group_name_H-M   'P 1'
#
loop_
_entity.id
_entity.type
_entity.pdbx_description
1 polymer ?
#
loop_
_entity_poly.entity_id
_entity_poly.type
_entity_poly.pdbx_seq_one_letter_code
_entity_poly.pdbx_strand_id
1 'polypeptide(L)'
;MRKLLALLVIVLMILPVIPLPFTVTAEEGGTKGTYQRIDMEKGENDFSGEALVASSLVQKDVGMNLENLYVANDEEYWYIGFEAKSQWGMMYGLYIDIDGVAGSGGHSNPWGRNVPVIEDYYPEFAIHTWSP
;
A
#
# COMPACT_ATOMS: atom_id res chain seq x y z
N MET A 1 -47.27 5.24 -20.79
CA MET A 1 -46.74 4.92 -19.45
C MET A 1 -45.69 3.79 -19.48
N ARG A 2 -45.99 2.59 -20.01
CA ARG A 2 -45.02 1.46 -20.03
C ARG A 2 -43.72 1.72 -20.79
N LYS A 3 -43.77 2.43 -21.93
CA LYS A 3 -42.58 2.81 -22.71
C LYS A 3 -41.69 3.86 -22.02
N LEU A 4 -42.30 4.74 -21.22
CA LEU A 4 -41.59 5.74 -20.43
C LEU A 4 -40.85 5.08 -19.25
N LEU A 5 -41.51 4.10 -18.62
CA LEU A 5 -40.93 3.32 -17.52
C LEU A 5 -39.76 2.45 -17.99
N ALA A 6 -39.87 1.83 -19.18
CA ALA A 6 -38.79 1.05 -19.77
C ALA A 6 -37.57 1.92 -20.12
N LEU A 7 -37.78 3.13 -20.64
CA LEU A 7 -36.69 4.07 -20.91
C LEU A 7 -35.97 4.49 -19.62
N LEU A 8 -36.72 4.71 -18.54
CA LEU A 8 -36.17 5.09 -17.23
C LEU A 8 -35.30 3.96 -16.64
N VAL A 9 -35.74 2.71 -16.75
CA VAL A 9 -34.98 1.53 -16.27
C VAL A 9 -33.70 1.34 -17.09
N ILE A 10 -33.75 1.54 -18.41
CA ILE A 10 -32.58 1.44 -19.27
C ILE A 10 -31.57 2.56 -18.93
N VAL A 11 -32.03 3.80 -18.69
CA VAL A 11 -31.15 4.90 -18.26
C VAL A 11 -30.51 4.62 -16.89
N LEU A 12 -31.26 4.05 -15.94
CA LEU A 12 -30.74 3.64 -14.63
C LEU A 12 -29.74 2.48 -14.72
N MET A 13 -29.83 1.62 -15.74
CA MET A 13 -28.91 0.50 -15.94
C MET A 13 -27.67 0.85 -16.76
N ILE A 14 -27.67 1.97 -17.49
CA ILE A 14 -26.48 2.51 -18.20
C ILE A 14 -25.69 3.49 -17.31
N LEU A 15 -26.11 3.66 -16.05
CA LEU A 15 -25.34 4.32 -14.98
C LEU A 15 -24.56 3.32 -14.09
N PRO A 16 -23.87 2.26 -14.58
CA PRO A 16 -22.96 1.56 -13.70
C PRO A 16 -21.68 2.39 -13.56
N VAL A 17 -21.41 2.78 -12.32
CA VAL A 17 -20.06 2.77 -11.73
C VAL A 17 -19.01 3.50 -12.58
N ILE A 18 -19.16 4.83 -12.69
CA ILE A 18 -17.92 5.61 -12.66
C ILE A 18 -17.45 5.47 -11.20
N PRO A 19 -16.34 4.76 -10.90
CA PRO A 19 -15.72 4.95 -9.60
C PRO A 19 -15.44 6.44 -9.52
N LEU A 20 -16.17 7.14 -8.65
CA LEU A 20 -15.76 8.49 -8.30
C LEU A 20 -14.31 8.34 -7.86
N PRO A 21 -13.34 9.06 -8.46
CA PRO A 21 -12.04 9.15 -7.84
C PRO A 21 -12.33 9.68 -6.45
N PHE A 22 -12.15 8.85 -5.42
CA PHE A 22 -12.16 9.37 -4.08
C PHE A 22 -10.92 10.28 -4.03
N THR A 23 -11.17 11.57 -4.15
CA THR A 23 -10.18 12.57 -3.79
C THR A 23 -10.57 12.94 -2.39
N VAL A 24 -9.81 12.42 -1.42
CA VAL A 24 -9.90 12.88 -0.04
C VAL A 24 -9.30 14.29 -0.03
N THR A 25 -10.15 15.30 -0.16
CA THR A 25 -9.79 16.69 0.13
C THR A 25 -9.89 16.92 1.63
N ALA A 26 -8.77 17.31 2.25
CA ALA A 26 -8.70 17.64 3.67
C ALA A 26 -9.24 19.06 3.94
N GLU A 27 -10.02 19.20 5.02
CA GLU A 27 -10.25 20.49 5.68
C GLU A 27 -9.40 20.53 6.96
N GLU A 28 -8.78 21.69 7.18
CA GLU A 28 -7.89 21.98 8.30
C GLU A 28 -8.68 22.00 9.63
N GLY A 29 -8.18 21.30 10.64
CA GLY A 29 -8.64 21.48 12.03
C GLY A 29 -9.87 20.67 12.43
N GLY A 30 -9.72 19.35 12.53
CA GLY A 30 -10.68 18.50 13.22
C GLY A 30 -10.22 17.06 13.21
N THR A 31 -10.36 16.35 14.34
CA THR A 31 -10.09 14.92 14.46
C THR A 31 -11.13 14.12 13.65
N LYS A 32 -11.01 14.19 12.33
CA LYS A 32 -11.71 13.42 11.30
C LYS A 32 -10.92 13.54 10.00
N GLY A 33 -9.68 13.10 10.06
CA GLY A 33 -8.79 12.97 8.92
C GLY A 33 -7.95 11.72 9.12
N THR A 34 -7.89 10.89 8.09
CA THR A 34 -7.28 9.55 8.02
C THR A 34 -5.74 9.61 8.04
N TYR A 35 -5.17 10.52 8.83
CA TYR A 35 -3.75 10.77 8.90
C TYR A 35 -3.25 10.42 10.30
N GLN A 36 -2.29 9.52 10.37
CA GLN A 36 -1.63 9.15 11.60
C GLN A 36 -0.18 9.60 11.52
N ARG A 37 0.15 10.64 12.29
CA ARG A 37 1.54 11.03 12.49
C ARG A 37 2.21 9.94 13.34
N ILE A 38 3.17 9.24 12.76
CA ILE A 38 3.94 8.20 13.45
C ILE A 38 5.11 8.86 14.19
N ASP A 39 5.17 8.70 15.50
CA ASP A 39 6.31 9.14 16.30
C ASP A 39 7.49 8.17 16.15
N MET A 40 8.36 8.47 15.19
CA MET A 40 9.54 7.65 14.88
C MET A 40 10.62 7.69 15.98
N GLU A 41 10.54 8.61 16.96
CA GLU A 41 11.55 8.77 18.01
C GLU A 41 11.26 7.94 19.27
N LYS A 42 10.00 7.56 19.50
CA LYS A 42 9.62 6.71 20.66
C LYS A 42 10.15 5.30 20.60
N GLY A 43 10.47 4.78 19.41
CA GLY A 43 10.93 3.40 19.23
C GLY A 43 9.85 2.33 19.47
N GLU A 44 8.58 2.73 19.50
CA GLU A 44 7.42 1.83 19.62
C GLU A 44 6.64 1.78 18.29
N ASN A 45 5.93 0.67 18.03
CA ASN A 45 4.99 0.61 16.91
C ASN A 45 3.79 1.52 17.23
N ASP A 46 3.76 2.70 16.62
CA ASP A 46 2.68 3.68 16.73
C ASP A 46 1.75 3.65 15.52
N PHE A 47 1.70 2.55 14.74
CA PHE A 47 0.71 2.39 13.67
C PHE A 47 -0.64 1.95 14.25
N SER A 48 -1.71 2.57 13.77
CA SER A 48 -3.09 2.20 14.08
C SER A 48 -3.48 0.96 13.29
N GLY A 49 -4.52 0.28 13.76
CA GLY A 49 -5.07 -0.88 13.03
C GLY A 49 -5.58 -0.52 11.62
N GLU A 50 -5.93 0.74 11.36
CA GLU A 50 -6.36 1.21 10.03
C GLU A 50 -5.20 1.30 9.03
N ALA A 51 -3.96 1.45 9.51
CA ALA A 51 -2.78 1.49 8.66
C ALA A 51 -2.35 0.10 8.16
N LEU A 52 -2.92 -0.99 8.68
CA LEU A 52 -2.58 -2.36 8.26
C LEU A 52 -3.11 -2.64 6.84
N VAL A 53 -2.21 -2.78 5.88
CA VAL A 53 -2.57 -3.02 4.47
C VAL A 53 -2.36 -4.46 4.01
N ALA A 54 -1.49 -5.21 4.70
CA ALA A 54 -1.30 -6.62 4.43
C ALA A 54 -0.81 -7.38 5.66
N SER A 55 -1.20 -8.65 5.75
CA SER A 55 -0.66 -9.61 6.70
C SER A 55 -0.22 -10.87 5.97
N SER A 56 0.84 -11.51 6.46
CA SER A 56 1.34 -12.74 5.87
C SER A 56 0.32 -13.88 6.02
N LEU A 57 0.11 -14.60 4.92
CA LEU A 57 -0.73 -15.80 4.87
C LEU A 57 -0.01 -17.03 5.46
N VAL A 58 1.31 -16.93 5.69
CA VAL A 58 2.15 -18.04 6.14
C VAL A 58 2.98 -17.56 7.32
N GLN A 59 2.61 -17.98 8.52
CA GLN A 59 3.48 -17.88 9.69
C GLN A 59 4.38 -19.10 9.72
N LYS A 60 5.60 -18.98 9.16
CA LYS A 60 6.65 -19.99 9.36
C LYS A 60 7.53 -19.57 10.52
N ASP A 61 7.77 -20.50 11.44
CA ASP A 61 8.55 -20.31 12.67
C ASP A 61 10.05 -20.01 12.46
N VAL A 62 10.54 -19.94 11.21
CA VAL A 62 11.99 -19.90 10.94
C VAL A 62 12.40 -18.64 10.17
N GLY A 63 12.78 -17.62 10.95
CA GLY A 63 13.92 -16.72 10.70
C GLY A 63 13.85 -15.63 9.62
N MET A 64 12.81 -15.58 8.78
CA MET A 64 12.73 -14.59 7.68
C MET A 64 11.30 -14.11 7.40
N ASN A 65 10.38 -14.26 8.35
CA ASN A 65 8.98 -13.94 8.08
C ASN A 65 8.71 -12.44 8.25
N LEU A 66 8.05 -11.86 7.25
CA LEU A 66 7.32 -10.60 7.41
C LEU A 66 5.92 -10.94 7.90
N GLU A 67 5.42 -10.26 8.93
CA GLU A 67 4.12 -10.56 9.52
C GLU A 67 3.05 -9.57 9.07
N ASN A 68 3.27 -8.29 9.31
CA ASN A 68 2.34 -7.21 9.00
C ASN A 68 3.05 -6.11 8.22
N LEU A 69 2.35 -5.52 7.25
CA LEU A 69 2.75 -4.32 6.52
C LEU A 69 1.77 -3.20 6.85
N TYR A 70 2.31 -2.10 7.36
CA TYR A 70 1.57 -0.90 7.69
C TYR A 70 1.98 0.23 6.76
N VAL A 71 0.99 0.95 6.26
CA VAL A 71 1.18 2.16 5.46
C VAL A 71 0.24 3.23 5.99
N ALA A 72 0.82 4.35 6.38
CA ALA A 72 0.11 5.56 6.77
C ALA A 72 0.77 6.75 6.08
N ASN A 73 0.09 7.89 6.07
CA ASN A 73 0.70 9.13 5.63
C ASN A 73 0.16 10.29 6.47
N ASP A 74 0.81 11.43 6.34
CA ASP A 74 0.27 12.73 6.70
C ASP A 74 0.34 13.67 5.48
N GLU A 75 0.28 14.98 5.71
CA GLU A 75 0.34 16.00 4.66
C GLU A 75 1.70 16.08 3.97
N GLU A 76 2.77 15.56 4.58
CA GLU A 76 4.16 15.75 4.13
C GLU A 76 4.88 14.43 3.86
N TYR A 77 4.56 13.37 4.60
CA TYR A 77 5.30 12.11 4.59
C TYR A 77 4.41 10.88 4.43
N TRP A 78 4.98 9.86 3.78
CA TRP A 78 4.52 8.48 3.86
C TRP A 78 5.32 7.72 4.91
N TYR A 79 4.61 6.99 5.76
CA TYR A 79 5.15 6.13 6.80
C TYR A 79 4.88 4.68 6.41
N ILE A 80 5.96 3.90 6.32
CA ILE A 80 5.89 2.48 5.96
C ILE A 80 6.56 1.68 7.07
N GLY A 81 5.81 0.78 7.68
CA GLY A 81 6.27 -0.08 8.77
C GLY A 81 6.03 -1.54 8.43
N PHE A 82 6.90 -2.42 8.90
CA PHE A 82 6.64 -3.86 8.81
C PHE A 82 7.19 -4.59 10.03
N GLU A 83 6.51 -5.67 10.38
CA GLU A 83 6.95 -6.56 11.45
C GLU A 83 7.77 -7.71 10.85
N ALA A 84 8.96 -7.91 11.38
CA ALA A 84 9.83 -9.01 10.99
C ALA A 84 10.45 -9.68 12.21
N LYS A 85 10.55 -11.02 12.17
CA LYS A 85 11.22 -11.81 13.22
C LYS A 85 12.39 -12.57 12.64
N SER A 86 13.58 -12.32 13.17
CA SER A 86 14.79 -13.08 12.85
C SER A 86 15.69 -13.22 14.06
N GLN A 87 16.55 -14.24 14.04
CA GLN A 87 17.64 -14.45 15.01
C GLN A 87 19.00 -14.00 14.46
N TRP A 88 19.03 -13.46 13.25
CA TRP A 88 20.24 -12.99 12.56
C TRP A 88 19.97 -11.65 11.90
N GLY A 89 21.06 -10.97 11.52
CA GLY A 89 20.95 -9.75 10.74
C GLY A 89 20.26 -10.01 9.40
N MET A 90 19.29 -9.15 9.08
CA MET A 90 18.40 -9.30 7.94
C MET A 90 18.39 -8.06 7.06
N MET A 91 18.37 -8.32 5.77
CA MET A 91 18.19 -7.31 4.73
C MET A 91 16.75 -7.36 4.22
N TYR A 92 16.07 -6.23 4.23
CA TYR A 92 14.71 -6.08 3.71
C TYR A 92 14.72 -5.17 2.49
N GLY A 93 13.88 -5.47 1.51
CA GLY A 93 13.68 -4.67 0.31
C GLY A 93 12.21 -4.29 0.17
N LEU A 94 11.95 -3.00 -0.02
CA LEU A 94 10.65 -2.44 -0.38
C LEU A 94 10.73 -1.94 -1.81
N TYR A 95 9.89 -2.49 -2.68
CA TYR A 95 9.81 -2.12 -4.10
C TYR A 95 8.53 -1.32 -4.32
N ILE A 96 8.64 -0.20 -5.04
CA ILE A 96 7.55 0.77 -5.21
C ILE A 96 7.38 1.05 -6.70
N ASP A 97 6.20 0.73 -7.20
CA ASP A 97 5.66 1.16 -8.49
C ASP A 97 4.74 2.36 -8.21
N ILE A 98 5.02 3.49 -8.83
CA ILE A 98 4.27 4.74 -8.64
C ILE A 98 3.45 5.17 -9.86
N ASP A 99 3.77 4.64 -11.04
CA ASP A 99 3.17 5.10 -12.29
C ASP A 99 2.17 4.09 -12.89
N GLY A 100 2.23 2.83 -12.46
CA GLY A 100 1.35 1.75 -12.93
C GLY A 100 1.45 1.52 -14.44
N VAL A 101 2.56 1.90 -15.07
CA VAL A 101 2.78 1.75 -16.50
C VAL A 101 3.50 0.43 -16.75
N ALA A 102 2.89 -0.47 -17.51
CA ALA A 102 3.51 -1.75 -17.84
C ALA A 102 4.91 -1.57 -18.45
N GLY A 103 5.91 -2.17 -17.81
CA GLY A 103 7.30 -2.17 -18.25
C GLY A 103 8.10 -0.89 -17.98
N SER A 104 7.58 0.09 -17.22
CA SER A 104 8.32 1.31 -16.84
C SER A 104 9.43 1.04 -15.82
N GLY A 105 9.21 0.13 -14.88
CA GLY A 105 10.15 -0.20 -13.81
C GLY A 105 11.14 -1.34 -14.08
N GLY A 106 11.86 -1.76 -13.04
CA GLY A 106 12.90 -2.78 -13.10
C GLY A 106 12.47 -4.16 -12.58
N HIS A 107 12.82 -5.23 -13.30
CA HIS A 107 12.56 -6.62 -12.88
C HIS A 107 13.77 -7.30 -12.19
N SER A 108 14.80 -6.54 -11.82
CA SER A 108 15.97 -7.03 -11.10
C SER A 108 16.46 -6.02 -10.07
N ASN A 109 16.85 -6.49 -8.89
CA ASN A 109 17.41 -5.63 -7.85
C ASN A 109 18.89 -5.31 -8.08
N PRO A 110 19.50 -4.38 -7.32
CA PRO A 110 20.90 -3.96 -7.52
C PRO A 110 21.95 -5.08 -7.41
N TRP A 111 21.60 -6.25 -6.85
CA TRP A 111 22.47 -7.43 -6.79
C TRP A 111 22.20 -8.44 -7.91
N GLY A 112 21.45 -8.05 -8.95
CA GLY A 112 21.11 -8.90 -10.09
C GLY A 112 20.12 -10.02 -9.78
N ARG A 113 19.43 -9.97 -8.63
CA ARG A 113 18.39 -10.95 -8.29
C ARG A 113 17.05 -10.52 -8.85
N ASN A 114 16.27 -11.50 -9.31
CA ASN A 114 14.94 -11.26 -9.85
C ASN A 114 14.01 -10.65 -8.79
N VAL A 115 13.22 -9.65 -9.19
CA VAL A 115 12.10 -9.14 -8.38
C VAL A 115 10.85 -9.87 -8.89
N PRO A 116 10.16 -10.69 -8.07
CA PRO A 116 9.10 -11.59 -8.53
C PRO A 116 7.76 -10.86 -8.71
N VAL A 117 7.73 -9.90 -9.63
CA VAL A 117 6.55 -9.11 -10.03
C VAL A 117 6.25 -9.33 -11.52
N ILE A 118 5.02 -9.05 -11.94
CA ILE A 118 4.63 -9.04 -13.36
C ILE A 118 4.92 -7.67 -13.98
N GLU A 119 4.96 -7.59 -15.31
CA GLU A 119 5.32 -6.38 -16.09
C GLU A 119 4.47 -5.15 -15.73
N ASP A 120 3.20 -5.35 -15.39
CA ASP A 120 2.27 -4.28 -14.96
C ASP A 120 2.64 -3.63 -13.62
N TYR A 121 3.55 -4.25 -12.85
CA TYR A 121 3.96 -3.81 -11.51
C TYR A 121 5.48 -3.81 -11.34
N TYR A 122 6.22 -3.57 -12.41
CA TYR A 122 7.66 -3.40 -12.28
C TYR A 122 7.94 -2.11 -11.49
N PRO A 123 8.76 -2.16 -10.42
CA PRO A 123 8.99 -0.99 -9.57
C PRO A 123 10.00 0.01 -10.16
N GLU A 124 9.73 1.31 -10.02
CA GLU A 124 10.69 2.39 -10.33
C GLU A 124 11.67 2.61 -9.18
N PHE A 125 11.25 2.34 -7.95
CA PHE A 125 12.05 2.61 -6.75
C PHE A 125 12.22 1.36 -5.88
N ALA A 126 13.39 1.27 -5.25
CA ALA A 126 13.67 0.26 -4.25
C ALA A 126 14.37 0.87 -3.04
N ILE A 127 13.83 0.61 -1.85
CA ILE A 127 14.43 0.97 -0.57
C ILE A 127 14.95 -0.31 0.08
N HIS A 128 16.20 -0.31 0.49
CA HIS A 128 16.82 -1.44 1.14
C HIS A 128 17.26 -1.05 2.56
N THR A 129 16.87 -1.83 3.54
CA THR A 129 17.22 -1.62 4.95
C THR A 129 17.89 -2.85 5.52
N TRP A 130 18.72 -2.65 6.54
CA TRP A 130 19.39 -3.71 7.28
C TRP A 130 18.99 -3.58 8.75
N SER A 131 18.49 -4.68 9.33
CA SER A 131 18.32 -4.82 10.77
C SER A 131 19.39 -5.80 11.28
N PRO A 132 20.21 -5.42 12.27
CA PRO A 132 21.15 -6.33 12.91
C PRO A 132 20.46 -7.43 13.71
#